data_AF-A0A9D6IRW9-F1
#
_entry.id   AF-A0A9D6IRW9-F1
#
_cell.length_a   1.000
_cell.length_b   1.000
_cell.length_c   1.000
_cell.angle_alpha   90.00
_cell.angle_beta   90.00
_cell.angle_gamma   90.00
#
_symmetry.space_group_name_H-M   'P 1'
#
loop_
_entity.id
_entity.type
_entity.pdbx_description
1 polymer ?
#
loop_
_entity_poly.entity_id
_entity_poly.type
_entity_poly.pdbx_seq_one_letter_code
_entity_poly.pdbx_strand_id
1 'polypeptide(L)'
;MVSETYRRRRRLATLIALLSVAFLIAGAYFGYFLETYSRPRLTVFGEELFLVHTTRAAGDDAEQTALLRLDAGLIPRARLKSLGDCRAAVADGDETILFYSGRFAVLRGGQTVRGADLDQKWEVRAAARDASGDVWIFGCHEGRILFRRRAGRLFSEEQRAADVRGEVDDLAAYPSPGAPIALVWRARGTGLFRAARWTGTRFEPFADVSVPAGEPAAAAVVGRRLLAVVARREDREFLRLNLRLACCDECGLAPPPERVSFRDPVLLLGRKVTGLSLAADRDTVALAATRATTLQVGRFRADDFRPAPAHMVSVAAEPMWRRTAAALWPLMMLFFSFSLVFLGFTLMRERRRFFLEHLAAEANRAPDGRMPAEILQRAMAYILDFMILVPVFFVAVEILSFAPETREIDWSDPLALRMLGLFATIQFAYYFPCELLFGRTIGKRVIGLRVCRRDGSRVGLVGALVRNLLRILDATFVLSIVGVAFMMITPMRRRLGDIAAGTIVVDVSEPQEAKSPLPP
;
A
#
# COMPACT_ATOMS: atom_id res chain seq x y z
N MET A 1 -27.10 42.94 17.40
CA MET A 1 -25.74 42.70 17.92
C MET A 1 -25.43 41.22 17.79
N VAL A 2 -24.42 40.84 17.00
CA VAL A 2 -24.00 39.43 16.88
C VAL A 2 -23.34 39.03 18.21
N SER A 3 -23.90 38.04 18.92
CA SER A 3 -23.40 37.64 20.24
C SER A 3 -21.92 37.23 20.17
N GLU A 4 -21.19 37.48 21.25
CA GLU A 4 -19.77 37.09 21.35
C GLU A 4 -19.59 35.58 21.17
N THR A 5 -20.57 34.80 21.61
CA THR A 5 -20.70 33.35 21.38
C THR A 5 -20.69 33.02 19.89
N TYR A 6 -21.45 33.73 19.06
CA TYR A 6 -21.45 33.51 17.60
C TYR A 6 -20.09 33.82 16.97
N ARG A 7 -19.43 34.93 17.36
CA ARG A 7 -18.08 35.25 16.86
C ARG A 7 -17.06 34.18 17.22
N ARG A 8 -17.11 33.67 18.46
CA ARG A 8 -16.25 32.57 18.92
C ARG A 8 -16.49 31.28 18.13
N ARG A 9 -17.75 30.88 17.94
CA ARG A 9 -18.12 29.69 17.15
C ARG A 9 -17.67 29.80 15.70
N ARG A 10 -17.87 30.96 15.07
CA ARG A 10 -17.43 31.21 13.69
C ARG A 10 -15.91 31.10 13.55
N ARG A 11 -15.13 31.73 14.45
CA ARG A 11 -13.65 31.61 14.46
C ARG A 11 -13.21 30.16 14.57
N LEU A 12 -13.86 29.39 15.44
CA LEU A 12 -13.50 28.00 15.67
C LEU A 12 -13.89 27.08 14.50
N ALA A 13 -15.02 27.34 13.85
CA ALA A 13 -15.40 26.65 12.62
C ALA A 13 -14.43 26.95 11.47
N THR A 14 -14.00 28.21 11.32
CA THR A 14 -12.96 28.58 10.35
C THR A 14 -11.64 27.88 10.63
N LEU A 15 -11.22 27.81 11.90
CA LEU A 15 -10.01 27.07 12.28
C LEU A 15 -10.10 25.58 11.93
N ILE A 16 -11.23 24.92 12.25
CA ILE A 16 -11.46 23.52 11.89
C ILE A 16 -11.43 23.31 10.38
N ALA A 17 -12.00 24.24 9.61
CA ALA A 17 -11.98 24.18 8.16
C ALA A 17 -10.54 24.29 7.61
N LEU A 18 -9.75 25.25 8.10
CA LEU A 18 -8.34 25.41 7.73
C LEU A 18 -7.52 24.16 8.07
N LEU A 19 -7.72 23.60 9.27
CA LEU A 19 -7.07 22.37 9.70
C LEU A 19 -7.46 21.17 8.82
N SER A 20 -8.72 21.06 8.42
CA SER A 20 -9.20 20.01 7.53
C SER A 20 -8.59 20.14 6.13
N VAL A 21 -8.48 21.37 5.61
CA VAL A 21 -7.82 21.64 4.32
C VAL A 21 -6.32 21.32 4.41
N ALA A 22 -5.64 21.72 5.48
CA ALA A 22 -4.23 21.39 5.70
C ALA A 22 -4.02 19.86 5.77
N PHE A 23 -4.92 19.13 6.41
CA PHE A 23 -4.90 17.66 6.45
C PHE A 23 -5.09 17.05 5.06
N LEU A 24 -6.02 17.58 4.26
CA LEU A 24 -6.23 17.14 2.87
C LEU A 24 -5.00 17.40 2.00
N ILE A 25 -4.34 18.56 2.16
CA ILE A 25 -3.11 18.91 1.41
C ILE A 25 -1.96 17.99 1.83
N ALA A 26 -1.65 17.93 3.12
CA ALA A 26 -0.60 17.05 3.66
C ALA A 26 -0.82 15.60 3.21
N GLY A 27 -2.08 15.22 3.15
CA GLY A 27 -2.55 13.97 2.65
C GLY A 27 -2.37 13.68 1.15
N ALA A 28 -2.64 14.67 0.30
CA ALA A 28 -2.36 14.57 -1.13
C ALA A 28 -0.85 14.41 -1.38
N TYR A 29 -0.03 15.15 -0.64
CA TYR A 29 1.42 14.97 -0.63
C TYR A 29 1.81 13.58 -0.10
N PHE A 30 1.18 13.09 0.97
CA PHE A 30 1.45 11.77 1.53
C PHE A 30 1.10 10.64 0.56
N GLY A 31 -0.01 10.76 -0.16
CA GLY A 31 -0.38 9.83 -1.23
C GLY A 31 0.66 9.77 -2.35
N TYR A 32 1.30 10.89 -2.68
CA TYR A 32 2.43 10.95 -3.59
C TYR A 32 3.69 10.29 -3.01
N PHE A 33 3.99 10.50 -1.72
CA PHE A 33 5.09 9.82 -1.01
C PHE A 33 4.91 8.28 -0.90
N LEU A 34 3.67 7.79 -1.02
CA LEU A 34 3.36 6.37 -1.08
C LEU A 34 3.48 5.78 -2.50
N GLU A 35 3.86 6.56 -3.52
CA GLU A 35 4.26 6.00 -4.80
C GLU A 35 5.62 5.33 -4.66
N THR A 36 5.59 4.00 -4.62
CA THR A 36 6.79 3.16 -4.57
C THR A 36 7.05 2.59 -5.96
N TYR A 37 8.23 2.86 -6.49
CA TYR A 37 8.71 2.17 -7.69
C TYR A 37 9.40 0.89 -7.24
N SER A 38 9.00 -0.22 -7.83
CA SER A 38 9.60 -1.50 -7.51
C SER A 38 9.93 -2.28 -8.76
N ARG A 39 11.16 -2.79 -8.82
CA ARG A 39 11.67 -3.58 -9.92
C ARG A 39 11.95 -4.99 -9.41
N PRO A 40 11.04 -5.96 -9.63
CA PRO A 40 11.33 -7.34 -9.33
C PRO A 40 12.40 -7.83 -10.30
N ARG A 41 13.30 -8.68 -9.83
CA ARG A 41 14.22 -9.46 -10.66
C ARG A 41 14.14 -10.91 -10.21
N LEU A 42 13.71 -11.76 -11.12
CA LEU A 42 13.61 -13.18 -10.90
C LEU A 42 14.85 -13.91 -11.39
N THR A 43 15.22 -14.93 -10.63
CA THR A 43 16.14 -15.96 -11.04
C THR A 43 15.55 -17.31 -10.62
N VAL A 44 15.58 -18.29 -11.53
CA VAL A 44 15.11 -19.65 -11.25
C VAL A 44 16.31 -20.57 -11.11
N PHE A 45 16.23 -21.50 -10.17
CA PHE A 45 17.23 -22.54 -9.96
C PHE A 45 16.56 -23.86 -9.59
N GLY A 46 16.54 -24.81 -10.52
CA GLY A 46 15.82 -26.07 -10.34
C GLY A 46 14.34 -25.81 -10.03
N GLU A 47 13.83 -26.38 -8.94
CA GLU A 47 12.44 -26.15 -8.51
C GLU A 47 12.24 -24.90 -7.64
N GLU A 48 13.31 -24.19 -7.28
CA GLU A 48 13.26 -23.00 -6.41
C GLU A 48 13.32 -21.70 -7.23
N LEU A 49 12.73 -20.65 -6.67
CA LEU A 49 12.71 -19.34 -7.28
C LEU A 49 13.26 -18.30 -6.31
N PHE A 50 14.26 -17.57 -6.79
CA PHE A 50 14.88 -16.48 -6.06
C PHE A 50 14.37 -15.17 -6.66
N LEU A 51 13.79 -14.34 -5.80
CA LEU A 51 13.21 -13.08 -6.19
C LEU A 51 13.92 -11.97 -5.44
N VAL A 52 14.70 -11.21 -6.20
CA VAL A 52 15.31 -9.98 -5.74
C VAL A 52 14.30 -8.87 -5.99
N HIS A 53 13.78 -8.29 -4.92
CA HIS A 53 12.81 -7.21 -5.01
C HIS A 53 13.42 -5.94 -4.45
N THR A 54 13.69 -4.98 -5.33
CA THR A 54 14.17 -3.66 -4.95
C THR A 54 13.01 -2.69 -4.94
N THR A 55 12.73 -2.08 -3.80
CA THR A 55 11.80 -0.97 -3.64
C THR A 55 12.55 0.34 -3.52
N ARG A 56 12.01 1.36 -4.18
CA ARG A 56 12.37 2.76 -3.98
C ARG A 56 11.12 3.55 -3.66
N ALA A 57 11.07 4.11 -2.46
CA ALA A 57 10.01 5.05 -2.10
C ALA A 57 10.26 6.41 -2.79
N ALA A 58 9.21 7.08 -3.26
CA ALA A 58 9.33 8.45 -3.71
C ALA A 58 9.89 9.33 -2.56
N GLY A 59 11.00 10.02 -2.82
CA GLY A 59 11.67 10.90 -1.85
C GLY A 59 12.74 10.23 -0.97
N ASP A 60 13.02 8.93 -1.16
CA ASP A 60 14.15 8.25 -0.53
C ASP A 60 15.26 7.98 -1.57
N ASP A 61 16.51 8.23 -1.19
CA ASP A 61 17.68 7.94 -2.02
C ASP A 61 18.16 6.49 -1.84
N ALA A 62 17.78 5.83 -0.73
CA ALA A 62 18.18 4.46 -0.46
C ALA A 62 17.20 3.45 -1.08
N GLU A 63 17.70 2.63 -2.00
CA GLU A 63 16.99 1.43 -2.46
C GLU A 63 16.99 0.35 -1.37
N GLN A 64 15.82 -0.22 -1.05
CA GLN A 64 15.72 -1.36 -0.15
C GLN A 64 15.53 -2.63 -0.97
N THR A 65 16.47 -3.57 -0.86
CA THR A 65 16.37 -4.86 -1.54
C THR A 65 16.07 -5.99 -0.57
N ALA A 66 15.04 -6.76 -0.90
CA ALA A 66 14.69 -8.00 -0.22
C ALA A 66 14.96 -9.18 -1.17
N LEU A 67 15.62 -10.22 -0.66
CA LEU A 67 15.68 -11.51 -1.34
C LEU A 67 14.64 -12.44 -0.72
N LEU A 68 13.81 -12.99 -1.59
CA LEU A 68 12.77 -13.96 -1.25
C LEU A 68 13.12 -15.27 -1.92
N ARG A 69 13.27 -16.32 -1.10
CA ARG A 69 13.39 -17.70 -1.59
C ARG A 69 12.01 -18.34 -1.56
N LEU A 70 11.48 -18.65 -2.74
CA LEU A 70 10.20 -19.32 -2.92
C LEU A 70 10.44 -20.79 -3.24
N ASP A 71 9.69 -21.68 -2.60
CA ASP A 71 9.72 -23.11 -2.90
C ASP A 71 8.89 -23.49 -4.14
N ALA A 72 8.77 -24.78 -4.42
CA ALA A 72 7.99 -25.32 -5.54
C ALA A 72 6.53 -24.81 -5.55
N GLY A 73 5.94 -24.59 -4.36
CA GLY A 73 4.59 -24.07 -4.16
C GLY A 73 4.49 -22.54 -4.20
N LEU A 74 5.58 -21.83 -4.52
CA LEU A 74 5.69 -20.37 -4.52
C LEU A 74 5.56 -19.74 -3.12
N ILE A 75 5.76 -20.52 -2.06
CA ILE A 75 5.66 -20.05 -0.68
C ILE A 75 7.02 -19.46 -0.25
N PRO A 76 7.06 -18.22 0.28
CA PRO A 76 8.29 -17.63 0.76
C PRO A 76 8.78 -18.34 2.03
N ARG A 77 9.93 -19.03 1.93
CA ARG A 77 10.52 -19.75 3.07
C ARG A 77 11.41 -18.88 3.96
N ALA A 78 11.95 -17.78 3.42
CA ALA A 78 12.77 -16.85 4.17
C ALA A 78 12.77 -15.45 3.51
N ARG A 79 12.58 -14.41 4.32
CA ARG A 79 12.86 -13.02 3.94
C ARG A 79 14.26 -12.69 4.42
N LEU A 80 15.21 -12.57 3.50
CA LEU A 80 16.55 -12.10 3.83
C LEU A 80 16.50 -10.57 3.91
N LYS A 81 16.67 -10.05 5.13
CA LYS A 81 16.53 -8.61 5.42
C LYS A 81 17.75 -7.83 4.97
N SER A 82 17.47 -6.72 4.30
CA SER A 82 18.38 -5.62 3.96
C SER A 82 19.68 -6.03 3.30
N LEU A 83 19.54 -6.47 2.06
CA LEU A 83 20.65 -6.50 1.12
C LEU A 83 20.75 -5.06 0.58
N GLY A 84 21.96 -4.52 0.35
CA GLY A 84 22.12 -3.23 -0.33
C GLY A 84 21.53 -3.25 -1.75
N ASP A 85 22.00 -2.41 -2.67
CA ASP A 85 21.52 -2.45 -4.06
C ASP A 85 21.94 -3.74 -4.81
N CYS A 86 21.26 -4.84 -4.49
CA CYS A 86 21.49 -6.15 -5.06
C CYS A 86 20.77 -6.19 -6.40
N ARG A 87 21.55 -6.31 -7.47
CA ARG A 87 21.06 -6.22 -8.84
C ARG A 87 20.92 -7.59 -9.50
N ALA A 88 21.63 -8.62 -9.01
CA ALA A 88 21.53 -9.98 -9.50
C ALA A 88 21.81 -11.00 -8.39
N ALA A 89 21.25 -12.19 -8.52
CA ALA A 89 21.50 -13.32 -7.64
C ALA A 89 21.67 -14.59 -8.48
N VAL A 90 22.48 -15.53 -8.02
CA VAL A 90 22.64 -16.85 -8.64
C VAL A 90 22.86 -17.89 -7.55
N ALA A 91 22.19 -19.03 -7.66
CA ALA A 91 22.41 -20.15 -6.76
C ALA A 91 23.53 -21.05 -7.29
N ASP A 92 24.36 -21.55 -6.38
CA ASP A 92 25.48 -22.44 -6.63
C ASP A 92 25.50 -23.55 -5.57
N GLY A 93 24.72 -24.61 -5.80
CA GLY A 93 24.49 -25.65 -4.79
C GLY A 93 23.71 -25.11 -3.59
N ASP A 94 24.24 -25.31 -2.38
CA ASP A 94 23.66 -24.79 -1.12
C ASP A 94 23.97 -23.31 -0.86
N GLU A 95 24.78 -22.69 -1.74
CA GLU A 95 25.17 -21.29 -1.66
C GLU A 95 24.32 -20.42 -2.59
N THR A 96 24.04 -19.19 -2.17
CA THR A 96 23.42 -18.16 -3.01
C THR A 96 24.37 -16.98 -3.11
N ILE A 97 24.83 -16.69 -4.32
CA ILE A 97 25.72 -15.56 -4.59
C ILE A 97 24.87 -14.36 -4.99
N LEU A 98 25.06 -13.27 -4.28
CA LEU A 98 24.41 -12.00 -4.49
C LEU A 98 25.42 -10.99 -5.02
N PHE A 99 25.00 -10.17 -5.97
CA PHE A 99 25.85 -9.16 -6.60
C PHE A 99 25.31 -7.76 -6.32
N TYR A 100 26.18 -6.89 -5.79
CA TYR A 100 25.89 -5.52 -5.35
C TYR A 100 26.82 -4.56 -6.07
N SER A 101 26.33 -3.77 -7.02
CA SER A 101 27.19 -2.90 -7.84
C SER A 101 28.45 -3.66 -8.33
N GLY A 102 29.62 -3.40 -7.74
CA GLY A 102 30.91 -4.09 -8.02
C GLY A 102 31.33 -5.18 -7.03
N ARG A 103 30.49 -5.60 -6.08
CA ARG A 103 30.82 -6.60 -5.04
C ARG A 103 29.95 -7.83 -5.14
N PHE A 104 30.38 -8.91 -4.50
CA PHE A 104 29.52 -10.07 -4.28
C PHE A 104 29.54 -10.55 -2.82
N ALA A 105 28.44 -11.16 -2.39
CA ALA A 105 28.33 -11.89 -1.15
C ALA A 105 27.79 -13.30 -1.41
N VAL A 106 28.23 -14.26 -0.62
CA VAL A 106 27.79 -15.65 -0.68
C VAL A 106 27.02 -15.94 0.60
N LEU A 107 25.76 -16.29 0.43
CA LEU A 107 24.87 -16.71 1.49
C LEU A 107 24.84 -18.24 1.57
N ARG A 108 24.87 -18.79 2.78
CA ARG A 108 24.56 -20.20 3.06
C ARG A 108 23.60 -20.24 4.24
N GLY A 109 22.46 -20.92 4.09
CA GLY A 109 21.42 -20.95 5.13
C GLY A 109 20.87 -19.56 5.52
N GLY A 110 20.98 -18.58 4.61
CA GLY A 110 20.55 -17.20 4.85
C GLY A 110 21.54 -16.29 5.59
N GLN A 111 22.73 -16.80 5.96
CA GLN A 111 23.80 -16.00 6.54
C GLN A 111 24.92 -15.75 5.52
N THR A 112 25.53 -14.56 5.57
CA THR A 112 26.68 -14.22 4.73
C THR A 112 27.91 -14.94 5.23
N VAL A 113 28.45 -15.85 4.41
CA VAL A 113 29.63 -16.65 4.74
C VAL A 113 30.90 -16.07 4.10
N ARG A 114 30.76 -15.41 2.95
CA ARG A 114 31.89 -14.83 2.20
C ARG A 114 31.43 -13.61 1.43
N GLY A 115 32.31 -12.63 1.22
CA GLY A 115 32.09 -11.54 0.28
C GLY A 115 33.39 -10.88 -0.12
N ALA A 116 33.43 -10.32 -1.33
CA ALA A 116 34.59 -9.61 -1.84
C ALA A 116 34.19 -8.59 -2.91
N ASP A 117 35.09 -7.66 -3.19
CA ASP A 117 35.01 -6.79 -4.36
C ASP A 117 35.36 -7.58 -5.63
N LEU A 118 34.67 -7.30 -6.73
CA LEU A 118 34.95 -7.93 -8.02
C LEU A 118 36.10 -7.23 -8.76
N ASP A 119 36.52 -6.06 -8.28
CA ASP A 119 37.57 -5.22 -8.87
C ASP A 119 37.29 -4.94 -10.35
N GLN A 120 36.12 -4.37 -10.62
CA GLN A 120 35.63 -4.06 -11.96
C GLN A 120 34.94 -2.70 -12.00
N LYS A 121 34.92 -2.06 -13.18
CA LYS A 121 34.40 -0.70 -13.38
C LYS A 121 32.89 -0.64 -13.66
N TRP A 122 32.22 -1.79 -13.70
CA TRP A 122 30.82 -1.90 -14.08
C TRP A 122 30.02 -2.75 -13.11
N GLU A 123 28.73 -2.45 -13.02
CA GLU A 123 27.84 -3.13 -12.09
C GLU A 123 27.27 -4.41 -12.68
N VAL A 124 27.24 -5.47 -11.87
CA VAL A 124 26.58 -6.72 -12.27
C VAL A 124 25.07 -6.50 -12.33
N ARG A 125 24.51 -6.62 -13.53
CA ARG A 125 23.08 -6.43 -13.79
C ARG A 125 22.33 -7.72 -14.08
N ALA A 126 23.02 -8.76 -14.53
CA ALA A 126 22.47 -10.10 -14.70
C ALA A 126 23.51 -11.14 -14.30
N ALA A 127 23.04 -12.27 -13.77
CA ALA A 127 23.88 -13.42 -13.48
C ALA A 127 23.13 -14.70 -13.81
N ALA A 128 23.84 -15.71 -14.29
CA ALA A 128 23.27 -17.03 -14.59
C ALA A 128 24.31 -18.12 -14.39
N ARG A 129 23.84 -19.33 -14.11
CA ARG A 129 24.68 -20.52 -14.00
C ARG A 129 24.43 -21.39 -15.22
N ASP A 130 25.49 -21.83 -15.88
CA ASP A 130 25.36 -22.74 -17.02
C ASP A 130 25.22 -24.21 -16.58
N ALA A 131 25.01 -25.09 -17.56
CA ALA A 131 24.86 -26.52 -17.30
C ALA A 131 26.14 -27.20 -16.75
N SER A 132 27.32 -26.61 -16.97
CA SER A 132 28.59 -27.09 -16.41
C SER A 132 28.80 -26.67 -14.96
N GLY A 133 28.01 -25.72 -14.49
CA GLY A 133 28.08 -25.16 -13.14
C GLY A 133 28.89 -23.88 -13.04
N ASP A 134 29.37 -23.34 -14.16
CA ASP A 134 30.08 -22.08 -14.18
C ASP A 134 29.10 -20.92 -13.99
N VAL A 135 29.53 -19.90 -13.24
CA VAL A 135 28.73 -18.71 -12.97
C VAL A 135 29.14 -17.59 -13.91
N TRP A 136 28.19 -17.03 -14.63
CA TRP A 136 28.36 -15.95 -15.56
C TRP A 136 27.73 -14.68 -15.00
N ILE A 137 28.48 -13.57 -15.04
CA ILE A 137 28.00 -12.25 -14.65
C ILE A 137 28.08 -11.30 -15.85
N PHE A 138 27.07 -10.43 -15.96
CA PHE A 138 26.93 -9.49 -17.06
C PHE A 138 26.61 -8.10 -16.54
N GLY A 139 27.09 -7.08 -17.24
CA GLY A 139 26.79 -5.68 -16.95
C GLY A 139 27.11 -4.78 -18.12
N CYS A 140 26.93 -3.48 -17.91
CA CYS A 140 27.07 -2.48 -18.98
C CYS A 140 28.12 -1.44 -18.61
N HIS A 141 29.00 -1.12 -19.57
CA HIS A 141 29.98 -0.04 -19.45
C HIS A 141 30.22 0.59 -20.82
N GLU A 142 30.23 1.92 -20.90
CA GLU A 142 30.56 2.67 -22.13
C GLU A 142 29.82 2.19 -23.41
N GLY A 143 28.53 1.86 -23.29
CA GLY A 143 27.72 1.39 -24.42
C GLY A 143 28.02 -0.05 -24.85
N ARG A 144 28.67 -0.84 -24.00
CA ARG A 144 28.95 -2.27 -24.25
C ARG A 144 28.35 -3.13 -23.14
N ILE A 145 27.91 -4.32 -23.50
CA ILE A 145 27.61 -5.39 -22.55
C ILE A 145 28.88 -6.22 -22.38
N LEU A 146 29.32 -6.33 -21.13
CA LEU A 146 30.52 -7.03 -20.72
C LEU A 146 30.13 -8.24 -19.87
N PHE A 147 30.99 -9.25 -19.85
CA PHE A 147 30.79 -10.43 -19.04
C PHE A 147 32.09 -10.97 -18.45
N ARG A 148 31.95 -11.71 -17.34
CA ARG A 148 33.01 -12.54 -16.77
C ARG A 148 32.42 -13.89 -16.41
N ARG A 149 33.23 -14.93 -16.54
CA ARG A 149 32.85 -16.32 -16.24
C ARG A 149 33.68 -16.82 -15.08
N ARG A 150 33.03 -17.49 -14.11
CA ARG A 150 33.69 -18.10 -12.96
C ARG A 150 33.66 -19.62 -13.10
N ALA A 151 34.79 -20.17 -13.52
CA ALA A 151 35.07 -21.59 -13.45
C ALA A 151 35.85 -21.87 -12.15
N GLY A 152 35.16 -22.33 -11.10
CA GLY A 152 35.74 -22.54 -9.77
C GLY A 152 35.72 -21.29 -8.87
N ARG A 153 36.89 -20.88 -8.34
CA ARG A 153 36.97 -19.84 -7.28
C ARG A 153 37.14 -18.40 -7.80
N LEU A 154 37.65 -18.20 -9.01
CA LEU A 154 37.99 -16.87 -9.56
C LEU A 154 37.21 -16.59 -10.84
N PHE A 155 36.86 -15.32 -11.04
CA PHE A 155 36.27 -14.84 -12.29
C PHE A 155 37.35 -14.63 -13.35
N SER A 156 37.04 -15.00 -14.58
CA SER A 156 37.87 -14.76 -15.77
C SER A 156 38.16 -13.27 -15.97
N GLU A 157 39.04 -12.98 -16.91
CA GLU A 157 39.16 -11.63 -17.48
C GLU A 157 37.84 -11.18 -18.10
N GLU A 158 37.69 -9.86 -18.17
CA GLU A 158 36.56 -9.18 -18.78
C GLU A 158 36.52 -9.44 -20.29
N GLN A 159 35.34 -9.83 -20.77
CA GLN A 159 35.11 -10.07 -22.19
C GLN A 159 33.87 -9.33 -22.67
N ARG A 160 33.83 -9.05 -23.97
CA ARG A 160 32.72 -8.34 -24.60
C ARG A 160 31.64 -9.30 -25.07
N ALA A 161 30.38 -9.04 -24.69
CA ALA A 161 29.22 -9.77 -25.17
C ALA A 161 28.55 -9.07 -26.38
N ALA A 162 28.26 -7.78 -26.28
CA ALA A 162 27.57 -7.04 -27.34
C ALA A 162 27.83 -5.53 -27.27
N ASP A 163 27.67 -4.83 -28.39
CA ASP A 163 27.66 -3.36 -28.44
C ASP A 163 26.20 -2.86 -28.44
N VAL A 164 25.90 -1.84 -27.63
CA VAL A 164 24.56 -1.28 -27.46
C VAL A 164 24.57 0.22 -27.68
N ARG A 165 23.67 0.70 -28.54
CA ARG A 165 23.44 2.14 -28.72
C ARG A 165 22.54 2.64 -27.58
N GLY A 166 23.12 3.37 -26.64
CA GLY A 166 22.41 3.97 -25.51
C GLY A 166 22.46 3.13 -24.24
N GLU A 167 21.70 3.55 -23.22
CA GLU A 167 21.59 2.82 -21.96
C GLU A 167 20.77 1.54 -22.12
N VAL A 168 21.08 0.50 -21.34
CA VAL A 168 20.28 -0.73 -21.27
C VAL A 168 19.30 -0.60 -20.10
N ASP A 169 18.02 -0.84 -20.32
CA ASP A 169 17.01 -0.86 -19.24
C ASP A 169 16.89 -2.26 -18.62
N ASP A 170 16.82 -3.28 -19.47
CA ASP A 170 16.69 -4.67 -19.07
C ASP A 170 17.87 -5.49 -19.59
N LEU A 171 18.48 -6.26 -18.70
CA LEU A 171 19.53 -7.22 -19.02
C LEU A 171 19.25 -8.48 -18.21
N ALA A 172 19.20 -9.63 -18.88
CA ALA A 172 18.98 -10.91 -18.26
C ALA A 172 19.78 -12.00 -18.98
N ALA A 173 20.18 -13.03 -18.23
CA ALA A 173 20.91 -14.17 -18.75
C ALA A 173 20.21 -15.46 -18.34
N TYR A 174 20.22 -16.45 -19.23
CA TYR A 174 19.50 -17.70 -19.08
C TYR A 174 20.38 -18.88 -19.51
N PRO A 175 20.34 -20.02 -18.80
CA PRO A 175 20.89 -21.26 -19.34
C PRO A 175 20.14 -21.63 -20.62
N SER A 176 20.86 -22.11 -21.64
CA SER A 176 20.26 -22.40 -22.95
C SER A 176 20.54 -23.84 -23.40
N PRO A 177 19.56 -24.57 -23.96
CA PRO A 177 19.84 -25.85 -24.59
C PRO A 177 20.72 -25.67 -25.83
N GLY A 178 21.86 -26.37 -25.85
CA GLY A 178 22.83 -26.33 -26.94
C GLY A 178 23.84 -25.17 -26.89
N ALA A 179 23.75 -24.27 -25.91
CA ALA A 179 24.73 -23.20 -25.67
C ALA A 179 24.87 -22.95 -24.17
N PRO A 180 26.07 -22.70 -23.62
CA PRO A 180 26.25 -22.50 -22.18
C PRO A 180 25.30 -21.45 -21.58
N ILE A 181 25.16 -20.30 -22.25
CA ILE A 181 24.33 -19.17 -21.83
C ILE A 181 23.70 -18.48 -23.03
N ALA A 182 22.46 -18.00 -22.85
CA ALA A 182 21.82 -16.99 -23.68
C ALA A 182 21.67 -15.66 -22.91
N LEU A 183 21.82 -14.56 -23.62
CA LEU A 183 21.73 -13.19 -23.12
C LEU A 183 20.56 -12.48 -23.78
N VAL A 184 19.78 -11.73 -23.00
CA VAL A 184 18.68 -10.89 -23.50
C VAL A 184 18.84 -9.48 -22.97
N TRP A 185 18.66 -8.49 -23.83
CA TRP A 185 18.69 -7.09 -23.42
C TRP A 185 17.70 -6.21 -24.17
N ARG A 186 17.36 -5.08 -23.55
CA ARG A 186 16.55 -4.01 -24.15
C ARG A 186 17.21 -2.66 -23.90
N ALA A 187 17.42 -1.90 -24.97
CA ALA A 187 17.91 -0.53 -24.87
C ALA A 187 16.81 0.42 -24.37
N ARG A 188 17.19 1.42 -23.58
CA ARG A 188 16.29 2.37 -22.95
C ARG A 188 15.48 3.14 -23.98
N GLY A 189 14.17 3.25 -23.72
CA GLY A 189 13.24 3.91 -24.64
C GLY A 189 12.92 3.13 -25.93
N THR A 190 13.53 1.96 -26.13
CA THR A 190 13.23 1.10 -27.28
C THR A 190 12.19 0.04 -26.90
N GLY A 191 11.33 -0.29 -27.84
CA GLY A 191 10.43 -1.44 -27.74
C GLY A 191 11.07 -2.77 -28.14
N LEU A 192 12.41 -2.85 -28.31
CA LEU A 192 13.05 -4.00 -28.94
C LEU A 192 13.88 -4.80 -27.93
N PHE A 193 13.45 -6.03 -27.65
CA PHE A 193 14.28 -7.02 -26.99
C PHE A 193 15.14 -7.73 -28.02
N ARG A 194 16.43 -7.87 -27.71
CA ARG A 194 17.40 -8.62 -28.51
C ARG A 194 17.95 -9.78 -27.70
N ALA A 195 18.23 -10.89 -28.37
CA ALA A 195 18.82 -12.05 -27.73
C ALA A 195 19.99 -12.63 -28.52
N ALA A 196 21.03 -13.03 -27.78
CA ALA A 196 22.23 -13.64 -28.31
C ALA A 196 22.62 -14.90 -27.52
N ARG A 197 23.33 -15.83 -28.15
CA ARG A 197 23.81 -17.08 -27.51
C ARG A 197 25.31 -17.21 -27.60
N TRP A 198 25.92 -17.80 -26.57
CA TRP A 198 27.33 -18.14 -26.58
C TRP A 198 27.60 -19.32 -27.51
N THR A 199 28.47 -19.13 -28.51
CA THR A 199 28.85 -20.18 -29.46
C THR A 199 30.15 -20.90 -29.10
N GLY A 200 30.78 -20.55 -27.99
CA GLY A 200 32.11 -21.02 -27.60
C GLY A 200 33.19 -19.94 -27.68
N THR A 201 33.00 -18.95 -28.56
CA THR A 201 33.96 -17.86 -28.80
C THR A 201 33.36 -16.47 -28.65
N ARG A 202 32.09 -16.29 -29.03
CA ARG A 202 31.40 -15.01 -28.97
C ARG A 202 29.90 -15.20 -28.74
N PHE A 203 29.21 -14.12 -28.41
CA PHE A 203 27.75 -14.07 -28.43
C PHE A 203 27.27 -13.76 -29.85
N GLU A 204 26.47 -14.65 -30.42
CA GLU A 204 25.85 -14.44 -31.73
C GLU A 204 24.35 -14.17 -31.57
N PRO A 205 23.82 -13.10 -32.21
CA PRO A 205 22.38 -12.82 -32.21
C PRO A 205 21.60 -14.00 -32.78
N PHE A 206 20.44 -14.30 -32.20
CA PHE A 206 19.57 -15.37 -32.70
C PHE A 206 18.09 -14.99 -32.76
N ALA A 207 17.63 -13.99 -32.02
CA ALA A 207 16.22 -13.60 -32.01
C ALA A 207 16.03 -12.18 -31.51
N ASP A 208 15.05 -11.48 -32.09
CA ASP A 208 14.57 -10.18 -31.66
C ASP A 208 13.05 -10.22 -31.46
N VAL A 209 12.53 -9.47 -30.48
CA VAL A 209 11.10 -9.35 -30.21
C VAL A 209 10.72 -7.90 -29.95
N SER A 210 9.71 -7.40 -30.67
CA SER A 210 9.20 -6.04 -30.52
C SER A 210 7.99 -5.99 -29.57
N VAL A 211 7.99 -5.02 -28.68
CA VAL A 211 6.95 -4.71 -27.69
C VAL A 211 6.63 -3.21 -27.73
N PRO A 212 5.43 -2.77 -27.32
CA PRO A 212 5.09 -1.36 -27.22
C PRO A 212 6.10 -0.60 -26.34
N ALA A 213 6.67 0.49 -26.87
CA ALA A 213 7.63 1.31 -26.13
C ALA A 213 6.95 1.97 -24.91
N GLY A 214 7.64 1.98 -23.77
CA GLY A 214 7.16 2.59 -22.53
C GLY A 214 6.20 1.74 -21.70
N GLU A 215 5.82 0.54 -22.14
CA GLU A 215 5.07 -0.41 -21.31
C GLU A 215 6.02 -1.28 -20.46
N PRO A 216 5.63 -1.64 -19.21
CA PRO A 216 6.36 -2.62 -18.42
C PRO A 216 6.40 -3.94 -19.17
N ALA A 217 7.61 -4.39 -19.51
CA ALA A 217 7.84 -5.61 -20.25
C ALA A 217 9.07 -6.32 -19.71
N ALA A 218 9.08 -7.64 -19.85
CA ALA A 218 10.20 -8.51 -19.51
C ALA A 218 10.32 -9.59 -20.57
N ALA A 219 11.52 -10.11 -20.79
CA ALA A 219 11.75 -11.17 -21.76
C ALA A 219 12.62 -12.28 -21.15
N ALA A 220 12.41 -13.51 -21.59
CA ALA A 220 13.18 -14.68 -21.18
C ALA A 220 13.45 -15.61 -22.36
N VAL A 221 14.58 -16.34 -22.28
CA VAL A 221 14.91 -17.39 -23.26
C VAL A 221 14.47 -18.74 -22.72
N VAL A 222 13.67 -19.45 -23.51
CA VAL A 222 13.18 -20.80 -23.19
C VAL A 222 13.59 -21.71 -24.33
N GLY A 223 14.45 -22.69 -24.08
CA GLY A 223 14.93 -23.57 -25.15
C GLY A 223 15.63 -22.80 -26.28
N ARG A 224 15.09 -22.90 -27.49
CA ARG A 224 15.53 -22.13 -28.68
C ARG A 224 14.79 -20.80 -28.90
N ARG A 225 13.87 -20.44 -28.00
CA ARG A 225 12.86 -19.41 -28.20
C ARG A 225 13.13 -18.17 -27.35
N LEU A 226 12.76 -16.99 -27.86
CA LEU A 226 12.72 -15.74 -27.10
C LEU A 226 11.26 -15.37 -26.83
N LEU A 227 10.89 -15.29 -25.54
CA LEU A 227 9.57 -14.89 -25.09
C LEU A 227 9.64 -13.51 -24.48
N ALA A 228 8.75 -12.60 -24.85
CA ALA A 228 8.51 -11.35 -24.16
C ALA A 228 7.09 -11.27 -23.64
N VAL A 229 6.94 -10.68 -22.45
CA VAL A 229 5.66 -10.43 -21.79
C VAL A 229 5.50 -8.95 -21.57
N VAL A 230 4.32 -8.41 -21.90
CA VAL A 230 3.98 -7.00 -21.75
C VAL A 230 2.73 -6.82 -20.90
N ALA A 231 2.81 -5.95 -19.90
CA ALA A 231 1.66 -5.53 -19.11
C ALA A 231 1.04 -4.27 -19.74
N ARG A 232 -0.09 -4.43 -20.45
CA ARG A 232 -0.74 -3.31 -21.15
C ARG A 232 -1.42 -2.36 -20.16
N ARG A 233 -1.28 -1.05 -20.38
CA ARG A 233 -1.78 0.01 -19.46
C ARG A 233 -3.31 0.20 -19.48
N GLU A 234 -4.02 -0.41 -20.43
CA GLU A 234 -5.42 -0.09 -20.76
C GLU A 234 -6.47 -1.02 -20.16
N ASP A 235 -6.11 -2.10 -19.46
CA ASP A 235 -7.13 -3.01 -18.91
C ASP A 235 -7.80 -2.39 -17.68
N ARG A 236 -9.03 -1.90 -17.91
CA ARG A 236 -9.93 -1.31 -16.92
C ARG A 236 -10.52 -2.33 -15.95
N GLU A 237 -10.34 -3.63 -16.21
CA GLU A 237 -10.74 -4.70 -15.28
C GLU A 237 -9.67 -4.87 -14.20
N PHE A 238 -9.79 -4.07 -13.15
CA PHE A 238 -8.84 -3.97 -12.03
C PHE A 238 -8.59 -5.28 -11.25
N LEU A 239 -9.40 -6.30 -11.50
CA LEU A 239 -9.34 -7.63 -10.90
C LEU A 239 -8.45 -8.60 -11.66
N ARG A 240 -7.89 -8.24 -12.82
CA ARG A 240 -6.98 -9.13 -13.56
C ARG A 240 -5.69 -8.47 -14.04
N LEU A 241 -4.57 -9.17 -13.94
CA LEU A 241 -3.34 -8.83 -14.67
C LEU A 241 -3.42 -9.51 -16.03
N ASN A 242 -3.53 -8.74 -17.11
CA ASN A 242 -3.50 -9.27 -18.47
C ASN A 242 -2.12 -9.06 -19.09
N LEU A 243 -1.57 -10.14 -19.61
CA LEU A 243 -0.26 -10.15 -20.23
C LEU A 243 -0.39 -10.50 -21.70
N ARG A 244 0.32 -9.77 -22.56
CA ARG A 244 0.50 -10.14 -23.96
C ARG A 244 1.84 -10.81 -24.14
N LEU A 245 1.81 -11.94 -24.82
CA LEU A 245 2.99 -12.70 -25.20
C LEU A 245 3.43 -12.26 -26.59
N ALA A 246 4.74 -12.07 -26.76
CA ALA A 246 5.38 -11.90 -28.04
C ALA A 246 6.54 -12.90 -28.16
N CYS A 247 6.72 -13.48 -29.33
CA CYS A 247 7.71 -14.52 -29.59
C CYS A 247 8.49 -14.18 -30.86
N CYS A 248 9.68 -14.74 -31.02
CA CYS A 248 10.47 -14.59 -32.25
C CYS A 248 9.75 -15.19 -33.48
N ASP A 249 9.95 -14.62 -34.66
CA ASP A 249 9.31 -15.09 -35.90
C ASP A 249 9.75 -16.53 -36.28
N GLU A 250 10.96 -16.92 -35.90
CA GLU A 250 11.51 -18.27 -36.15
C GLU A 250 10.93 -19.36 -35.25
N CYS A 251 10.19 -19.00 -34.18
CA CYS A 251 9.77 -19.98 -33.19
C CYS A 251 8.43 -20.69 -33.48
N GLY A 252 7.80 -20.45 -34.64
CA GLY A 252 6.65 -21.23 -35.13
C GLY A 252 5.38 -21.16 -34.27
N LEU A 253 5.32 -20.24 -33.31
CA LEU A 253 4.12 -19.96 -32.51
C LEU A 253 3.20 -19.01 -33.29
N ALA A 254 1.91 -19.34 -33.34
CA ALA A 254 0.89 -18.52 -34.02
C ALA A 254 0.86 -17.06 -33.50
N PRO A 255 0.49 -16.06 -34.32
CA PRO A 255 0.42 -14.64 -33.93
C PRO A 255 -0.77 -14.35 -32.96
N PRO A 256 -0.75 -13.23 -32.19
CA PRO A 256 -1.05 -13.15 -30.74
C PRO A 256 -2.50 -12.76 -30.38
N PRO A 257 -2.91 -12.55 -29.09
CA PRO A 257 -2.28 -12.92 -27.81
C PRO A 257 -3.19 -13.84 -26.97
N GLU A 258 -2.66 -14.90 -26.37
CA GLU A 258 -3.35 -15.50 -25.23
C GLU A 258 -3.28 -14.49 -24.07
N ARG A 259 -4.44 -13.94 -23.67
CA ARG A 259 -4.50 -13.10 -22.47
C ARG A 259 -4.29 -14.02 -21.28
N VAL A 260 -3.09 -14.01 -20.72
CA VAL A 260 -2.88 -14.62 -19.42
C VAL A 260 -3.47 -13.66 -18.39
N SER A 261 -4.64 -14.02 -17.85
CA SER A 261 -5.39 -13.20 -16.91
C SER A 261 -5.27 -13.80 -15.51
N PHE A 262 -4.65 -13.08 -14.58
CA PHE A 262 -4.52 -13.55 -13.20
C PHE A 262 -5.49 -12.81 -12.28
N ARG A 263 -6.23 -13.50 -11.41
CA ARG A 263 -7.12 -12.85 -10.45
C ARG A 263 -6.31 -12.04 -9.43
N ASP A 264 -6.55 -10.74 -9.38
CA ASP A 264 -6.02 -9.81 -8.39
C ASP A 264 -7.15 -9.44 -7.41
N PRO A 265 -7.16 -9.97 -6.19
CA PRO A 265 -8.24 -9.72 -5.24
C PRO A 265 -8.18 -8.34 -4.56
N VAL A 266 -7.15 -7.52 -4.82
CA VAL A 266 -6.75 -6.43 -3.90
C VAL A 266 -7.30 -5.04 -4.28
N LEU A 267 -8.00 -4.85 -5.40
CA LEU A 267 -8.28 -3.49 -5.90
C LEU A 267 -9.76 -3.12 -6.03
N LEU A 268 -10.16 -2.13 -5.22
CA LEU A 268 -11.30 -1.23 -5.46
C LEU A 268 -10.92 -0.03 -6.36
N LEU A 269 -9.62 0.27 -6.52
CA LEU A 269 -9.09 1.41 -7.30
C LEU A 269 -7.77 1.02 -7.97
N GLY A 270 -7.83 0.50 -9.20
CA GLY A 270 -6.70 -0.06 -9.93
C GLY A 270 -5.40 0.72 -9.89
N ARG A 271 -4.32 0.07 -9.47
CA ARG A 271 -2.96 0.63 -9.54
C ARG A 271 -2.15 -0.07 -10.63
N LYS A 272 -1.29 0.71 -11.30
CA LYS A 272 -0.45 0.28 -12.44
C LYS A 272 0.56 -0.79 -12.01
N VAL A 273 0.89 -1.69 -12.94
CA VAL A 273 2.09 -2.54 -12.82
C VAL A 273 3.32 -1.65 -12.89
N THR A 274 4.16 -1.71 -11.87
CA THR A 274 5.36 -0.87 -11.74
C THR A 274 6.62 -1.58 -12.21
N GLY A 275 6.60 -2.91 -12.25
CA GLY A 275 7.73 -3.73 -12.66
C GLY A 275 7.29 -5.13 -13.06
N LEU A 276 8.04 -5.72 -13.98
CA LEU A 276 7.80 -7.06 -14.51
C LEU A 276 9.14 -7.78 -14.63
N SER A 277 9.17 -9.06 -14.31
CA SER A 277 10.35 -9.91 -14.48
C SER A 277 9.96 -11.30 -14.90
N LEU A 278 10.79 -11.91 -15.73
CA LEU A 278 10.67 -13.29 -16.15
C LEU A 278 11.95 -14.04 -15.83
N ALA A 279 11.79 -15.25 -15.32
CA ALA A 279 12.85 -16.22 -15.25
C ALA A 279 12.41 -17.50 -15.95
N ALA A 280 13.34 -18.16 -16.64
CA ALA A 280 13.06 -19.40 -17.34
C ALA A 280 14.08 -20.46 -16.93
N ASP A 281 13.60 -21.68 -16.74
CA ASP A 281 14.43 -22.88 -16.63
C ASP A 281 13.79 -24.00 -17.45
N ARG A 282 14.55 -24.52 -18.42
CA ARG A 282 14.12 -25.51 -19.41
C ARG A 282 12.81 -25.11 -20.10
N ASP A 283 11.68 -25.70 -19.68
CA ASP A 283 10.35 -25.49 -20.26
C ASP A 283 9.39 -24.74 -19.31
N THR A 284 9.89 -24.34 -18.14
CA THR A 284 9.13 -23.60 -17.13
C THR A 284 9.50 -22.13 -17.15
N VAL A 285 8.49 -21.28 -17.08
CA VAL A 285 8.64 -19.83 -16.99
C VAL A 285 8.01 -19.36 -15.69
N ALA A 286 8.79 -18.64 -14.91
CA ALA A 286 8.34 -17.91 -13.76
C ALA A 286 8.15 -16.44 -14.11
N LEU A 287 7.11 -15.85 -13.55
CA LEU A 287 6.74 -14.46 -13.72
C LEU A 287 6.63 -13.80 -12.35
N ALA A 288 7.20 -12.61 -12.23
CA ALA A 288 6.96 -11.72 -11.10
C ALA A 288 6.46 -10.37 -11.63
N ALA A 289 5.37 -9.90 -11.06
CA ALA A 289 4.81 -8.59 -11.34
C ALA A 289 4.72 -7.80 -10.04
N THR A 290 5.22 -6.58 -10.05
CA THR A 290 5.00 -5.66 -8.93
C THR A 290 3.92 -4.66 -9.26
N ARG A 291 3.07 -4.40 -8.27
CA ARG A 291 2.16 -3.27 -8.21
C ARG A 291 2.52 -2.49 -6.94
N ALA A 292 2.08 -1.24 -6.84
CA ALA A 292 2.51 -0.28 -5.82
C ALA A 292 2.69 -0.84 -4.39
N THR A 293 1.87 -1.81 -3.95
CA THR A 293 1.94 -2.40 -2.60
C THR A 293 2.07 -3.93 -2.58
N THR A 294 2.14 -4.59 -3.73
CA THR A 294 2.08 -6.06 -3.83
C THR A 294 3.10 -6.59 -4.84
N LEU A 295 3.70 -7.73 -4.50
CA LEU A 295 4.56 -8.50 -5.38
C LEU A 295 3.86 -9.82 -5.67
N GLN A 296 3.48 -10.02 -6.92
CA GLN A 296 2.79 -11.23 -7.39
C GLN A 296 3.79 -12.12 -8.11
N VAL A 297 3.77 -13.42 -7.82
CA VAL A 297 4.64 -14.41 -8.47
C VAL A 297 3.81 -15.57 -8.99
N GLY A 298 4.18 -16.11 -10.15
CA GLY A 298 3.52 -17.25 -10.78
C GLY A 298 4.49 -18.10 -11.60
N ARG A 299 4.06 -19.31 -11.96
CA ARG A 299 4.79 -20.24 -12.84
C ARG A 299 3.85 -20.83 -13.88
N PHE A 300 4.35 -21.03 -15.10
CA PHE A 300 3.62 -21.67 -16.19
C PHE A 300 4.58 -22.43 -17.12
N ARG A 301 4.04 -23.36 -17.91
CA ARG A 301 4.81 -24.06 -18.96
C ARG A 301 4.84 -23.24 -20.24
N ALA A 302 6.00 -23.24 -20.91
CA ALA A 302 6.20 -22.49 -22.14
C ALA A 302 5.51 -23.09 -23.37
N ASP A 303 5.16 -24.37 -23.36
CA ASP A 303 4.48 -25.01 -24.49
C ASP A 303 2.95 -24.84 -24.42
N ASP A 304 2.39 -24.93 -23.22
CA ASP A 304 0.94 -24.88 -23.06
C ASP A 304 0.40 -23.47 -22.87
N PHE A 305 1.21 -22.49 -22.42
CA PHE A 305 0.87 -21.09 -22.05
C PHE A 305 -0.39 -20.87 -21.19
N ARG A 306 -1.16 -21.92 -20.94
CA ARG A 306 -2.18 -22.05 -19.93
C ARG A 306 -1.45 -22.02 -18.61
N PRO A 307 -1.58 -20.94 -17.82
CA PRO A 307 -1.07 -20.98 -16.47
C PRO A 307 -1.78 -22.16 -15.79
N ALA A 308 -1.03 -23.19 -15.37
CA ALA A 308 -1.48 -24.03 -14.27
C ALA A 308 -1.97 -23.06 -13.17
N PRO A 309 -3.09 -23.33 -12.47
CA PRO A 309 -3.73 -22.37 -11.57
C PRO A 309 -2.66 -21.72 -10.69
N ALA A 310 -2.29 -20.50 -11.07
CA ALA A 310 -1.06 -19.92 -10.54
C ALA A 310 -1.35 -19.58 -9.10
N HIS A 311 -0.61 -20.20 -8.18
CA HIS A 311 -0.60 -19.80 -6.78
C HIS A 311 0.05 -18.42 -6.71
N MET A 312 -0.76 -17.39 -6.93
CA MET A 312 -0.31 -16.01 -6.84
C MET A 312 -0.14 -15.68 -5.35
N VAL A 313 1.06 -15.93 -4.85
CA VAL A 313 1.43 -15.53 -3.49
C VAL A 313 1.79 -14.04 -3.55
N SER A 314 0.93 -13.22 -2.97
CA SER A 314 1.20 -11.80 -2.80
C SER A 314 2.19 -11.64 -1.65
N VAL A 315 3.45 -11.36 -2.00
CA VAL A 315 4.48 -11.14 -1.01
C VAL A 315 4.40 -9.69 -0.55
N ALA A 316 4.30 -9.55 0.76
CA ALA A 316 4.21 -8.31 1.47
C ALA A 316 5.53 -7.50 1.35
N ALA A 317 5.70 -6.70 0.28
CA ALA A 317 6.90 -5.90 0.05
C ALA A 317 7.04 -4.74 1.05
N GLU A 318 5.95 -4.02 1.33
CA GLU A 318 5.97 -2.81 2.16
C GLU A 318 5.63 -3.06 3.64
N PRO A 319 6.10 -2.20 4.57
CA PRO A 319 5.61 -2.22 5.95
C PRO A 319 4.09 -1.98 5.99
N MET A 320 3.43 -2.65 6.93
CA MET A 320 1.97 -2.75 6.97
C MET A 320 1.28 -1.38 7.13
N TRP A 321 1.88 -0.42 7.85
CA TRP A 321 1.34 0.94 7.96
C TRP A 321 1.16 1.65 6.60
N ARG A 322 2.07 1.45 5.64
CA ARG A 322 1.99 2.07 4.30
C ARG A 322 0.80 1.53 3.53
N ARG A 323 0.56 0.22 3.59
CA ARG A 323 -0.61 -0.41 2.97
C ARG A 323 -1.90 0.07 3.61
N THR A 324 -1.94 0.11 4.93
CA THR A 324 -3.11 0.55 5.69
C THR A 324 -3.41 2.03 5.41
N ALA A 325 -2.39 2.88 5.32
CA ALA A 325 -2.51 4.26 4.89
C ALA A 325 -3.08 4.33 3.47
N ALA A 326 -2.47 3.65 2.50
CA ALA A 326 -2.94 3.64 1.12
C ALA A 326 -4.40 3.19 0.96
N ALA A 327 -4.85 2.22 1.76
CA ALA A 327 -6.21 1.67 1.71
C ALA A 327 -7.25 2.58 2.36
N LEU A 328 -6.93 3.19 3.51
CA LEU A 328 -7.86 4.03 4.27
C LEU A 328 -7.83 5.50 3.83
N TRP A 329 -6.78 5.91 3.12
CA TRP A 329 -6.59 7.29 2.67
C TRP A 329 -7.78 7.87 1.87
N PRO A 330 -8.37 7.16 0.88
CA PRO A 330 -9.53 7.67 0.15
C PRO A 330 -10.74 7.89 1.06
N LEU A 331 -10.97 6.99 2.04
CA LEU A 331 -12.06 7.10 3.00
C LEU A 331 -11.88 8.32 3.91
N MET A 332 -10.64 8.60 4.30
CA MET A 332 -10.29 9.79 5.07
C MET A 332 -10.52 11.08 4.30
N MET A 333 -10.08 11.15 3.04
CA MET A 333 -10.32 12.30 2.18
C MET A 333 -11.82 12.55 1.99
N LEU A 334 -12.59 11.48 1.79
CA LEU A 334 -14.05 11.53 1.70
C LEU A 334 -14.64 12.11 2.99
N PHE A 335 -14.24 11.60 4.16
CA PHE A 335 -14.70 12.07 5.45
C PHE A 335 -14.43 13.56 5.68
N PHE A 336 -13.20 14.03 5.44
CA PHE A 336 -12.86 15.45 5.62
C PHE A 336 -13.57 16.35 4.60
N SER A 337 -13.73 15.88 3.36
CA SER A 337 -14.46 16.61 2.32
C SER A 337 -15.95 16.76 2.67
N PHE A 338 -16.62 15.67 3.08
CA PHE A 338 -18.00 15.74 3.54
C PHE A 338 -18.13 16.56 4.83
N SER A 339 -17.17 16.47 5.75
CA SER A 339 -17.15 17.27 6.97
C SER A 339 -17.07 18.76 6.64
N LEU A 340 -16.26 19.17 5.66
CA LEU A 340 -16.17 20.56 5.19
C LEU A 340 -17.47 21.03 4.53
N VAL A 341 -18.07 20.22 3.66
CA VAL A 341 -19.36 20.53 3.01
C VAL A 341 -20.46 20.65 4.07
N PHE A 342 -20.51 19.72 5.01
CA PHE A 342 -21.48 19.73 6.10
C PHE A 342 -21.29 20.93 7.02
N LEU A 343 -20.04 21.25 7.37
CA LEU A 343 -19.69 22.44 8.15
C LEU A 343 -20.11 23.73 7.42
N GLY A 344 -19.89 23.80 6.11
CA GLY A 344 -20.33 24.91 5.27
C GLY A 344 -21.86 25.06 5.24
N PHE A 345 -22.58 23.95 5.01
CA PHE A 345 -24.05 23.94 4.98
C PHE A 345 -24.66 24.32 6.34
N THR A 346 -24.09 23.82 7.43
CA THR A 346 -24.57 24.13 8.78
C THR A 346 -24.28 25.57 9.18
N LEU A 347 -23.12 26.14 8.83
CA LEU A 347 -22.83 27.56 8.99
C LEU A 347 -23.80 28.45 8.19
N MET A 348 -24.14 28.06 6.96
CA MET A 348 -25.14 28.77 6.15
C MET A 348 -26.55 28.70 6.78
N ARG A 349 -26.92 27.54 7.34
CA ARG A 349 -28.21 27.34 8.01
C ARG A 349 -28.31 28.10 9.33
N GLU A 350 -27.24 28.15 10.12
CA GLU A 350 -27.16 28.91 11.38
C GLU A 350 -27.35 30.42 11.12
N ARG A 351 -26.79 30.93 10.00
CA ARG A 351 -27.02 32.30 9.52
C ARG A 351 -28.50 32.61 9.22
N ARG A 352 -29.27 31.61 8.75
CA ARG A 352 -30.73 31.75 8.53
C ARG A 352 -31.56 31.59 9.82
N ARG A 353 -31.10 30.77 10.78
CA ARG A 353 -31.84 30.43 12.01
C ARG A 353 -31.76 31.48 13.12
N PHE A 354 -30.72 32.31 13.15
CA PHE A 354 -30.61 33.42 14.11
C PHE A 354 -31.80 34.39 14.05
N PHE A 355 -32.56 34.40 12.95
CA PHE A 355 -33.75 35.23 12.78
C PHE A 355 -35.07 34.56 13.20
N LEU A 356 -35.11 33.23 13.42
CA LEU A 356 -36.38 32.47 13.56
C LEU A 356 -36.58 31.72 14.89
N GLU A 357 -35.55 31.45 15.70
CA GLU A 357 -35.66 30.52 16.84
C GLU A 357 -35.71 31.12 18.26
N HIS A 358 -35.78 32.45 18.42
CA HIS A 358 -36.01 33.02 19.77
C HIS A 358 -37.35 32.58 20.39
N LEU A 359 -38.32 32.11 19.59
CA LEU A 359 -39.65 31.68 20.05
C LEU A 359 -39.75 30.18 20.42
N ALA A 360 -38.83 29.33 19.95
CA ALA A 360 -38.87 27.87 20.21
C ALA A 360 -37.91 27.41 21.31
N ALA A 361 -37.05 28.32 21.80
CA ALA A 361 -35.98 28.03 22.75
C ALA A 361 -36.47 27.79 24.19
N GLU A 362 -37.64 28.33 24.57
CA GLU A 362 -38.22 28.08 25.90
C GLU A 362 -38.83 26.68 26.04
N ALA A 363 -39.41 26.14 24.96
CA ALA A 363 -40.09 24.83 24.98
C ALA A 363 -39.14 23.62 24.99
N ASN A 364 -37.87 23.79 24.57
CA ASN A 364 -36.92 22.70 24.37
C ASN A 364 -35.71 22.74 25.32
N ARG A 365 -35.80 23.43 26.45
CA ARG A 365 -34.73 23.38 27.47
C ARG A 365 -34.63 21.98 28.08
N ALA A 366 -33.41 21.55 28.36
CA ALA A 366 -33.21 20.36 29.18
C ALA A 366 -33.82 20.59 30.58
N PRO A 367 -34.18 19.53 31.33
CA PRO A 367 -34.76 19.68 32.67
C PRO A 367 -33.88 20.46 33.66
N ASP A 368 -32.57 20.54 33.40
CA ASP A 368 -31.61 21.35 34.16
C ASP A 368 -31.53 22.83 33.70
N GLY A 369 -32.39 23.24 32.77
CA GLY A 369 -32.48 24.60 32.23
C GLY A 369 -31.48 24.91 31.11
N ARG A 370 -30.55 24.00 30.79
CA ARG A 370 -29.53 24.24 29.76
C ARG A 370 -30.06 24.00 28.35
N MET A 371 -29.45 24.70 27.39
CA MET A 371 -29.79 24.49 25.98
C MET A 371 -29.18 23.18 25.45
N PRO A 372 -29.97 22.34 24.76
CA PRO A 372 -29.44 21.18 24.06
C PRO A 372 -28.40 21.59 23.01
N ALA A 373 -27.29 20.86 22.96
CA ALA A 373 -26.20 21.14 22.04
C ALA A 373 -26.66 21.06 20.57
N GLU A 374 -26.21 22.02 19.78
CA GLU A 374 -26.58 22.09 18.37
C GLU A 374 -25.88 21.03 17.52
N ILE A 375 -26.48 20.68 16.39
CA ILE A 375 -25.91 19.70 15.44
C ILE A 375 -24.51 20.17 14.98
N LEU A 376 -24.35 21.47 14.71
CA LEU A 376 -23.07 22.04 14.31
C LEU A 376 -22.01 21.89 15.41
N GLN A 377 -22.33 22.23 16.66
CA GLN A 377 -21.40 22.11 17.78
C GLN A 377 -20.97 20.65 18.00
N ARG A 378 -21.92 19.71 17.87
CA ARG A 378 -21.62 18.27 17.95
C ARG A 378 -20.72 17.81 16.80
N ALA A 379 -20.96 18.28 15.57
CA ALA A 379 -20.13 17.96 14.41
C ALA A 379 -18.71 18.52 14.54
N MET A 380 -18.57 19.77 14.98
CA MET A 380 -17.27 20.40 15.25
C MET A 380 -16.48 19.64 16.32
N ALA A 381 -17.14 19.23 17.40
CA ALA A 381 -16.51 18.41 18.44
C ALA A 381 -16.04 17.05 17.89
N TYR A 382 -16.84 16.42 17.03
CA TYR A 382 -16.51 15.15 16.41
C TYR A 382 -15.31 15.25 15.46
N ILE A 383 -15.24 16.28 14.62
CA ILE A 383 -14.10 16.52 13.72
C ILE A 383 -12.81 16.69 14.54
N LEU A 384 -12.84 17.48 15.61
CA LEU A 384 -11.68 17.67 16.49
C LEU A 384 -11.22 16.36 17.15
N ASP A 385 -12.14 15.56 17.68
CA ASP A 385 -11.80 14.26 18.24
C ASP A 385 -11.22 13.31 17.16
N PHE A 386 -11.75 13.35 15.94
CA PHE A 386 -11.27 12.51 14.83
C PHE A 386 -9.84 12.87 14.41
N MET A 387 -9.49 14.16 14.40
CA MET A 387 -8.12 14.63 14.13
C MET A 387 -7.10 14.11 15.15
N ILE A 388 -7.52 13.77 16.37
CA ILE A 388 -6.66 13.17 17.40
C ILE A 388 -6.56 11.65 17.20
N LEU A 389 -7.68 10.99 16.92
CA LEU A 389 -7.76 9.52 16.87
C LEU A 389 -7.11 8.91 15.64
N VAL A 390 -7.07 9.64 14.53
CA VAL A 390 -6.47 9.18 13.28
C VAL A 390 -4.97 8.94 13.42
N PRO A 391 -4.14 9.91 13.89
CA PRO A 391 -2.73 9.65 14.14
C PRO A 391 -2.50 8.49 15.12
N VAL A 392 -3.31 8.41 16.19
CA VAL A 392 -3.22 7.33 17.17
C VAL A 392 -3.48 5.96 16.53
N PHE A 393 -4.46 5.87 15.62
CA PHE A 393 -4.73 4.66 14.87
C PHE A 393 -3.54 4.24 13.99
N PHE A 394 -2.91 5.17 13.27
CA PHE A 394 -1.73 4.85 12.46
C PHE A 394 -0.53 4.41 13.30
N VAL A 395 -0.28 5.06 14.43
CA VAL A 395 0.77 4.64 15.37
C VAL A 395 0.47 3.25 15.94
N ALA A 396 -0.78 2.95 16.28
CA ALA A 396 -1.17 1.64 16.80
C ALA A 396 -0.99 0.52 15.75
N VAL A 397 -1.35 0.78 14.49
CA VAL A 397 -1.09 -0.14 13.37
C VAL A 397 0.41 -0.39 13.25
N GLU A 398 1.23 0.66 13.34
CA GLU A 398 2.67 0.51 13.22
C GLU A 398 3.28 -0.32 14.36
N ILE A 399 2.92 -0.04 15.61
CA ILE A 399 3.36 -0.83 16.77
C ILE A 399 2.98 -2.31 16.60
N LEU A 400 1.74 -2.58 16.16
CA LEU A 400 1.27 -3.95 15.96
C LEU A 400 2.00 -4.67 14.80
N SER A 401 2.52 -3.90 13.83
CA SER A 401 3.27 -4.43 12.69
C SER A 401 4.68 -4.91 13.07
N PHE A 402 5.22 -4.49 14.23
CA PHE A 402 6.49 -4.98 14.76
C PHE A 402 6.38 -6.27 15.59
N ALA A 403 5.17 -6.78 15.81
CA ALA A 403 4.97 -8.05 16.49
C ALA A 403 5.50 -9.22 15.64
N PRO A 404 6.25 -10.19 16.22
CA PRO A 404 6.86 -11.28 15.46
C PRO A 404 5.82 -12.08 14.68
N GLU A 405 6.02 -12.14 13.37
CA GLU A 405 5.15 -12.81 12.39
C GLU A 405 5.11 -14.33 12.66
N THR A 406 4.09 -14.80 13.37
CA THR A 406 3.67 -16.20 13.34
C THR A 406 2.24 -16.29 12.81
N ARG A 407 2.06 -16.09 11.50
CA ARG A 407 1.01 -16.76 10.70
C ARG A 407 0.99 -16.26 9.26
N GLU A 408 0.80 -17.21 8.37
CA GLU A 408 0.40 -17.02 6.98
C GLU A 408 -0.76 -16.01 6.91
N ILE A 409 -0.56 -14.93 6.18
CA ILE A 409 -1.64 -14.00 5.83
C ILE A 409 -2.42 -14.67 4.71
N ASP A 410 -3.38 -15.51 5.10
CA ASP A 410 -4.38 -16.08 4.20
C ASP A 410 -5.39 -15.00 3.79
N TRP A 411 -5.74 -14.94 2.51
CA TRP A 411 -6.65 -13.92 1.94
C TRP A 411 -8.13 -14.18 2.27
N SER A 412 -8.41 -15.23 3.03
CA SER A 412 -9.67 -15.43 3.75
C SER A 412 -9.78 -14.55 5.01
N ASP A 413 -8.68 -13.92 5.43
CA ASP A 413 -8.62 -13.07 6.60
C ASP A 413 -9.13 -11.64 6.31
N PRO A 414 -10.20 -11.17 6.97
CA PRO A 414 -10.75 -9.86 6.69
C PRO A 414 -9.89 -8.77 7.36
N LEU A 415 -8.74 -8.44 6.75
CA LEU A 415 -7.87 -7.32 7.14
C LEU A 415 -8.70 -6.04 7.36
N ALA A 416 -9.67 -5.78 6.47
CA ALA A 416 -10.62 -4.68 6.63
C ALA A 416 -11.44 -4.75 7.92
N LEU A 417 -11.89 -5.94 8.33
CA LEU A 417 -12.62 -6.15 9.58
C LEU A 417 -11.70 -6.03 10.81
N ARG A 418 -10.45 -6.52 10.72
CA ARG A 418 -9.45 -6.32 11.78
C ARG A 418 -9.12 -4.84 11.96
N MET A 419 -8.91 -4.11 10.87
CA MET A 419 -8.64 -2.68 10.90
C MET A 419 -9.86 -1.89 11.40
N LEU A 420 -11.07 -2.26 10.96
CA LEU A 420 -12.32 -1.70 11.46
C LEU A 420 -12.49 -1.99 12.95
N GLY A 421 -12.21 -3.21 13.39
CA GLY A 421 -12.24 -3.63 14.80
C GLY A 421 -11.21 -2.88 15.65
N LEU A 422 -9.98 -2.72 15.15
CA LEU A 422 -8.93 -1.93 15.82
C LEU A 422 -9.36 -0.46 15.94
N PHE A 423 -9.85 0.14 14.85
CA PHE A 423 -10.32 1.52 14.88
C PHE A 423 -11.53 1.69 15.81
N ALA A 424 -12.48 0.76 15.80
CA ALA A 424 -13.61 0.74 16.72
C ALA A 424 -13.15 0.60 18.18
N THR A 425 -12.14 -0.23 18.45
CA THR A 425 -11.55 -0.42 19.78
C THR A 425 -10.87 0.84 20.28
N ILE A 426 -10.04 1.49 19.46
CA ILE A 426 -9.39 2.77 19.80
C ILE A 426 -10.43 3.85 20.06
N GLN A 427 -11.44 3.94 19.20
CA GLN A 427 -12.57 4.85 19.40
C GLN A 427 -13.29 4.57 20.73
N PHE A 428 -13.62 3.32 21.02
CA PHE A 428 -14.27 2.96 22.27
C PHE A 428 -13.40 3.31 23.49
N ALA A 429 -12.11 2.93 23.45
CA ALA A 429 -11.12 3.19 24.48
C ALA A 429 -10.86 4.69 24.73
N TYR A 430 -11.15 5.57 23.77
CA TYR A 430 -11.08 7.02 23.97
C TYR A 430 -12.40 7.60 24.50
N TYR A 431 -13.53 7.35 23.83
CA TYR A 431 -14.79 8.03 24.15
C TYR A 431 -15.43 7.53 25.45
N PHE A 432 -15.40 6.23 25.73
CA PHE A 432 -16.00 5.66 26.93
C PHE A 432 -15.42 6.22 28.22
N PRO A 433 -14.09 6.16 28.48
CA PRO A 433 -13.54 6.68 29.73
C PRO A 433 -13.64 8.20 29.81
N CYS A 434 -13.47 8.94 28.70
CA CYS A 434 -13.62 10.39 28.71
C CYS A 434 -15.04 10.83 29.14
N GLU A 435 -16.06 10.14 28.66
CA GLU A 435 -17.45 10.47 28.99
C GLU A 435 -17.86 9.99 30.37
N LEU A 436 -17.35 8.85 30.82
CA LEU A 436 -17.60 8.34 32.16
C LEU A 436 -16.94 9.23 33.23
N LEU A 437 -15.67 9.60 33.05
CA LEU A 437 -14.89 10.31 34.07
C LEU A 437 -15.13 11.83 34.03
N PHE A 438 -15.20 12.42 32.84
CA PHE A 438 -15.24 13.87 32.66
C PHE A 438 -16.56 14.39 32.10
N GLY A 439 -17.45 13.51 31.62
CA GLY A 439 -18.68 13.88 30.92
C GLY A 439 -18.44 14.52 29.55
N ARG A 440 -17.19 14.53 29.05
CA ARG A 440 -16.80 15.21 27.80
C ARG A 440 -15.48 14.67 27.26
N THR A 441 -15.34 14.65 25.93
CA THR A 441 -14.08 14.40 25.22
C THR A 441 -13.28 15.69 25.05
N ILE A 442 -12.05 15.59 24.52
CA ILE A 442 -11.20 16.76 24.24
C ILE A 442 -11.91 17.70 23.26
N GLY A 443 -12.44 17.19 22.15
CA GLY A 443 -13.20 17.98 21.17
C GLY A 443 -14.41 18.66 21.81
N LYS A 444 -15.21 17.92 22.60
CA LYS A 444 -16.34 18.51 23.34
C LYS A 444 -15.90 19.58 24.33
N ARG A 445 -14.76 19.41 25.00
CA ARG A 445 -14.22 20.40 25.94
C ARG A 445 -13.83 21.70 25.23
N VAL A 446 -13.26 21.61 24.03
CA VAL A 446 -12.91 22.78 23.21
C VAL A 446 -14.17 23.54 22.74
N ILE A 447 -15.22 22.80 22.34
CA ILE A 447 -16.49 23.41 21.92
C ILE A 447 -17.33 23.93 23.09
N GLY A 448 -17.10 23.45 24.31
CA GLY A 448 -17.91 23.82 25.49
C GLY A 448 -19.14 22.95 25.68
N LEU A 449 -19.06 21.66 25.34
CA LEU A 449 -20.16 20.69 25.46
C LEU A 449 -19.94 19.73 26.63
N ARG A 450 -21.05 19.27 27.22
CA ARG A 450 -21.05 18.21 28.25
C ARG A 450 -22.20 17.23 28.04
N VAL A 451 -21.93 15.95 28.27
CA VAL A 451 -22.93 14.88 28.32
C VAL A 451 -23.43 14.75 29.75
N CYS A 452 -24.75 14.83 29.94
CA CYS A 452 -25.41 14.69 31.23
C CYS A 452 -26.62 13.75 31.09
N ARG A 453 -27.16 13.28 32.21
CA ARG A 453 -28.50 12.68 32.24
C ARG A 453 -29.57 13.78 32.08
N ARG A 454 -30.82 13.37 31.88
CA ARG A 454 -31.97 14.29 31.78
C ARG A 454 -32.11 15.18 33.02
N ASP A 455 -31.81 14.65 34.19
CA ASP A 455 -31.80 15.37 35.48
C ASP A 455 -30.58 16.29 35.67
N GLY A 456 -29.69 16.39 34.68
CA GLY A 456 -28.45 17.17 34.77
C GLY A 456 -27.32 16.46 35.53
N SER A 457 -27.56 15.27 36.08
CA SER A 457 -26.56 14.49 36.81
C SER A 457 -25.50 13.89 35.87
N ARG A 458 -24.39 13.42 36.46
CA ARG A 458 -23.32 12.75 35.71
C ARG A 458 -23.83 11.45 35.07
N VAL A 459 -23.28 11.12 33.91
CA VAL A 459 -23.61 9.87 33.22
C VAL A 459 -23.07 8.69 34.04
N GLY A 460 -23.94 7.76 34.41
CA GLY A 460 -23.54 6.51 35.06
C GLY A 460 -22.86 5.54 34.09
N LEU A 461 -22.17 4.53 34.64
CA LEU A 461 -21.41 3.52 33.89
C LEU A 461 -22.18 2.90 32.73
N VAL A 462 -23.38 2.38 33.01
CA VAL A 462 -24.25 1.72 32.02
C VAL A 462 -24.67 2.69 30.90
N GLY A 463 -25.00 3.94 31.26
CA GLY A 463 -25.37 4.96 30.29
C GLY A 463 -24.21 5.31 29.36
N ALA A 464 -23.00 5.47 29.91
CA ALA A 464 -21.80 5.73 29.12
C ALA A 464 -21.46 4.54 28.21
N LEU A 465 -21.63 3.31 28.71
CA LEU A 465 -21.34 2.08 27.97
C LEU A 465 -22.27 1.91 26.77
N VAL A 466 -23.59 1.91 27.01
CA VAL A 466 -24.62 1.77 25.96
C VAL A 466 -24.45 2.84 24.88
N ARG A 467 -24.21 4.09 25.31
CA ARG A 467 -23.99 5.21 24.39
C ARG A 467 -22.77 4.99 23.51
N ASN A 468 -21.69 4.43 24.02
CA ASN A 468 -20.44 4.21 23.27
C ASN A 468 -20.43 2.91 22.45
N LEU A 469 -21.17 1.88 22.85
CA LEU A 469 -21.33 0.66 22.05
C LEU A 469 -22.18 0.94 20.79
N LEU A 470 -23.31 1.64 20.95
CA LEU A 470 -24.12 2.08 19.81
C LEU A 470 -23.38 3.06 18.89
N ARG A 471 -22.33 3.72 19.42
CA ARG A 471 -21.45 4.58 18.61
C ARG A 471 -20.65 3.79 17.59
N ILE A 472 -20.26 2.54 17.88
CA ILE A 472 -19.51 1.70 16.94
C ILE A 472 -20.39 1.38 15.73
N LEU A 473 -21.68 1.15 15.96
CA LEU A 473 -22.67 0.95 14.90
C LEU A 473 -22.85 2.26 14.10
N ASP A 474 -23.10 3.39 14.77
CA ASP A 474 -23.31 4.70 14.12
C ASP A 474 -22.04 5.28 13.43
N ALA A 475 -20.84 4.85 13.83
CA ALA A 475 -19.57 5.38 13.30
C ALA A 475 -19.23 4.88 11.88
N THR A 476 -20.01 3.94 11.36
CA THR A 476 -19.85 3.46 9.97
C THR A 476 -20.45 4.50 9.02
N PHE A 477 -19.75 4.83 7.92
CA PHE A 477 -20.08 5.94 7.00
C PHE A 477 -21.57 6.01 6.58
N VAL A 478 -22.22 4.85 6.38
CA VAL A 478 -23.65 4.75 6.01
C VAL A 478 -24.58 5.03 7.21
N LEU A 479 -24.25 4.56 8.41
CA LEU A 479 -25.07 4.72 9.62
C LEU A 479 -24.92 6.10 10.27
N SER A 480 -23.84 6.82 9.98
CA SER A 480 -23.68 8.21 10.41
C SER A 480 -24.79 9.13 9.85
N ILE A 481 -25.33 8.83 8.67
CA ILE A 481 -26.48 9.55 8.08
C ILE A 481 -27.74 9.32 8.92
N VAL A 482 -27.97 8.10 9.40
CA VAL A 482 -29.10 7.74 10.27
C VAL A 482 -29.00 8.49 11.60
N GLY A 483 -27.81 8.53 12.21
CA GLY A 483 -27.58 9.29 13.44
C GLY A 483 -27.87 10.79 13.30
N VAL A 484 -27.52 11.39 12.16
CA VAL A 484 -27.86 12.79 11.84
C VAL A 484 -29.37 12.96 11.62
N ALA A 485 -30.02 12.04 10.93
CA ALA A 485 -31.47 12.07 10.72
C ALA A 485 -32.24 12.05 12.06
N PHE A 486 -31.86 11.17 13.00
CA PHE A 486 -32.47 11.14 14.35
C PHE A 486 -32.28 12.45 15.11
N MET A 487 -31.12 13.09 14.99
CA MET A 487 -30.85 14.39 15.61
C MET A 487 -31.68 15.53 14.99
N MET A 488 -32.06 15.42 13.72
CA MET A 488 -32.93 16.40 13.06
C MET A 488 -34.41 16.22 13.42
N ILE A 489 -34.85 14.99 13.68
CA ILE A 489 -36.25 14.66 13.99
C ILE A 489 -36.57 14.85 15.47
N THR A 490 -35.59 14.63 16.37
CA THR A 490 -35.84 14.67 17.82
C THR A 490 -35.77 16.12 18.36
N PRO A 491 -36.75 16.59 19.15
CA PRO A 491 -36.76 17.95 19.71
C PRO A 491 -35.51 18.30 20.52
N MET A 492 -34.99 17.31 21.26
CA MET A 492 -33.79 17.43 22.11
C MET A 492 -32.48 17.14 21.36
N ARG A 493 -32.53 17.01 20.01
CA ARG A 493 -31.37 16.78 19.13
C ARG A 493 -30.50 15.59 19.59
N ARG A 494 -31.15 14.51 20.03
CA ARG A 494 -30.52 13.30 20.58
C ARG A 494 -30.29 12.28 19.46
N ARG A 495 -29.12 11.62 19.48
CA ARG A 495 -28.85 10.47 18.60
C ARG A 495 -29.46 9.19 19.17
N LEU A 496 -29.50 8.11 18.38
CA LEU A 496 -30.01 6.80 18.83
C LEU A 496 -29.35 6.34 20.15
N GLY A 497 -28.02 6.42 20.23
CA GLY A 497 -27.28 6.11 21.45
C GLY A 497 -27.56 7.03 22.65
N ASP A 498 -27.93 8.30 22.41
CA ASP A 498 -28.33 9.21 23.50
C ASP A 498 -29.71 8.83 24.04
N ILE A 499 -30.63 8.47 23.14
CA ILE A 499 -32.00 8.03 23.47
C ILE A 499 -31.94 6.78 24.33
N ALA A 500 -31.25 5.75 23.86
CA ALA A 500 -31.08 4.47 24.56
C ALA A 500 -30.41 4.63 25.94
N ALA A 501 -29.42 5.53 26.05
CA ALA A 501 -28.71 5.76 27.31
C ALA A 501 -29.42 6.71 28.29
N GLY A 502 -30.56 7.32 27.91
CA GLY A 502 -31.23 8.31 28.74
C GLY A 502 -30.44 9.63 28.92
N THR A 503 -29.46 9.90 28.05
CA THR A 503 -28.55 11.06 28.16
C THR A 503 -28.90 12.19 27.19
N ILE A 504 -28.44 13.39 27.49
CA ILE A 504 -28.49 14.57 26.63
C ILE A 504 -27.12 15.25 26.58
N VAL A 505 -26.80 15.92 25.47
CA VAL A 505 -25.62 16.77 25.37
C VAL A 505 -26.08 18.22 25.42
N VAL A 506 -25.52 18.98 26.33
CA VAL A 506 -25.87 20.38 26.61
C VAL A 506 -24.68 21.29 26.35
N ASP A 507 -24.98 22.52 25.95
CA ASP A 507 -24.00 23.60 25.90
C ASP A 507 -23.75 24.11 27.33
N VAL A 508 -22.48 24.17 27.74
CA VAL A 508 -22.06 24.68 29.06
C VAL A 508 -21.21 25.96 28.94
N SER A 509 -21.22 26.60 27.76
CA SER A 509 -20.50 27.86 27.53
C SER A 509 -21.21 29.08 28.11
N GLU A 510 -22.48 28.98 28.48
CA GLU A 510 -23.21 30.01 29.23
C GLU A 510 -23.33 29.63 30.72
N PRO A 511 -22.87 30.50 31.66
CA PRO A 511 -23.08 30.29 33.09
C PRO A 511 -24.56 30.34 33.43
N GLN A 512 -24.99 29.45 34.31
CA GLN A 512 -26.31 29.51 34.92
C GLN A 512 -26.37 30.77 35.78
N GLU A 513 -27.30 31.69 35.50
CA GLU A 513 -27.77 32.63 36.52
C GLU A 513 -28.29 31.75 37.66
N ALA A 514 -27.55 31.73 38.77
CA ALA A 514 -27.97 30.98 39.94
C ALA A 514 -29.34 31.52 40.35
N LYS A 515 -30.39 30.70 40.24
CA LYS A 515 -31.65 31.02 40.90
C LYS A 515 -31.33 31.19 42.38
N SER A 516 -31.28 32.45 42.83
CA SER A 516 -31.28 32.78 44.24
C SER A 516 -32.46 32.05 44.87
N PRO A 517 -32.30 31.36 46.00
CA PRO A 517 -33.46 30.83 46.73
C PRO A 517 -34.39 32.02 46.99
N LEU A 518 -35.69 31.83 46.73
CA LEU A 518 -36.69 32.82 47.04
C LEU A 518 -36.55 33.22 48.52
N PRO A 519 -36.55 34.53 48.85
CA PRO A 519 -36.61 34.94 50.24
C PRO A 519 -37.90 34.41 50.89
N PRO A 520 -37.84 34.05 52.19
CA PRO A 520 -38.91 33.36 52.90
C PRO A 520 -40.22 34.14 53.01
#